data_AF-A0AAU4VDZ3-F1
#
_entry.id   AF-A0AAU4VDZ3-F1
#
_cell.length_a   1.000
_cell.length_b   1.000
_cell.length_c   1.000
_cell.angle_alpha   90.00
_cell.angle_beta   90.00
_cell.angle_gamma   90.00
#
_symmetry.space_group_name_H-M   'P 1'
#
loop_
_entity.id
_entity.type
_entity.pdbx_description
1 polymer ?
#
loop_
_entity_poly.entity_id
_entity_poly.type
_entity_poly.pdbx_seq_one_letter_code
_entity_poly.pdbx_strand_id
1 'polypeptide(L)'
;MAEHNLIKHIDTDPAKVAITPQGTRCALAGGSVQDHVNQPRPGTTYNNYMPNAKGLIIGEQQHFTQNNTDGLDPTLFVQLAGYIGQVSPILGMPDEDRVELERVAQDLHEEATSDHPEPGRLRQFATQLKDKLLEGATTMAATQGIQMAEQALAGLIQ
;
A
#
# COMPACT_ATOMS: atom_id res chain seq x y z
N MET A 1 -28.42 -23.70 28.47
CA MET A 1 -28.88 -24.15 27.13
C MET A 1 -29.30 -22.90 26.38
N ALA A 2 -28.69 -22.59 25.24
CA ALA A 2 -29.01 -21.38 24.50
C ALA A 2 -30.36 -21.56 23.78
N GLU A 3 -31.25 -20.59 23.91
CA GLU A 3 -32.51 -20.59 23.17
C GLU A 3 -32.23 -20.26 21.70
N HIS A 4 -32.27 -21.26 20.83
CA HIS A 4 -31.97 -21.10 19.40
C HIS A 4 -33.14 -20.50 18.59
N ASN A 5 -34.15 -19.92 19.27
CA ASN A 5 -35.31 -19.25 18.65
C ASN A 5 -36.03 -20.07 17.55
N LEU A 6 -35.98 -21.40 17.61
CA LEU A 6 -36.60 -22.29 16.62
C LEU A 6 -38.11 -22.40 16.79
N ILE A 7 -38.59 -22.16 18.02
CA ILE A 7 -40.00 -22.22 18.39
C ILE A 7 -40.36 -20.91 19.10
N LYS A 8 -41.55 -20.39 18.80
CA LYS A 8 -42.16 -19.27 19.49
C LYS A 8 -43.38 -19.76 20.26
N HIS A 9 -43.43 -19.42 21.54
CA HIS A 9 -44.61 -19.65 22.36
C HIS A 9 -45.68 -18.60 22.02
N ILE A 10 -46.92 -19.06 21.91
CA ILE A 10 -48.10 -18.22 21.76
C ILE A 10 -48.93 -18.43 23.03
N ASP A 11 -49.04 -17.37 23.82
CA ASP A 11 -49.79 -17.38 25.07
C ASP A 11 -51.30 -17.44 24.79
N THR A 12 -51.78 -18.66 24.56
CA THR A 12 -53.20 -19.03 24.48
C THR A 12 -53.50 -20.14 25.47
N ASP A 13 -54.76 -20.32 25.86
CA ASP A 13 -55.21 -21.51 26.57
C ASP A 13 -56.09 -22.37 25.63
N PRO A 14 -55.67 -23.60 25.26
CA PRO A 14 -54.41 -24.26 25.62
C PRO A 14 -53.17 -23.64 24.95
N ALA A 15 -52.01 -23.84 25.57
CA ALA A 15 -50.73 -23.31 25.11
C ALA A 15 -50.43 -23.76 23.68
N LYS A 16 -50.19 -22.80 22.77
CA LYS A 16 -49.81 -23.06 21.39
C LYS A 16 -48.36 -22.69 21.16
N VAL A 17 -47.71 -23.46 20.29
CA VAL A 17 -46.35 -23.19 19.82
C VAL A 17 -46.37 -23.02 18.31
N ALA A 18 -45.60 -22.05 17.82
CA ALA A 18 -45.39 -21.85 16.40
C ALA A 18 -43.91 -22.07 16.05
N ILE A 19 -43.67 -22.77 14.95
CA ILE A 19 -42.32 -22.96 14.42
C ILE A 19 -41.89 -21.63 13.76
N THR A 20 -40.72 -21.11 14.11
CA THR A 20 -40.19 -19.90 13.48
C THR A 20 -39.64 -20.20 12.09
N PRO A 21 -39.40 -19.19 11.22
CA PRO A 21 -38.76 -19.44 9.93
C PRO A 21 -37.36 -20.10 10.01
N GLN A 22 -36.66 -19.96 11.14
CA GLN A 22 -35.43 -20.72 11.40
C GLN A 22 -35.75 -22.17 11.80
N GLY A 23 -36.74 -22.38 12.68
CA GLY A 23 -37.23 -23.71 13.02
C GLY A 23 -37.72 -24.51 11.80
N THR A 24 -38.40 -23.86 10.85
CA THR A 24 -38.86 -24.52 9.62
C THR A 24 -37.68 -24.96 8.75
N ARG A 25 -36.65 -24.11 8.60
CA ARG A 25 -35.42 -24.48 7.88
C ARG A 25 -34.67 -25.61 8.57
N CYS A 26 -34.59 -25.58 9.89
CA CYS A 26 -34.03 -26.68 10.69
C CYS A 26 -34.80 -27.99 10.46
N ALA A 27 -36.13 -27.96 10.51
CA ALA A 27 -36.98 -29.14 10.35
C ALA A 27 -36.90 -29.71 8.92
N LEU A 28 -36.85 -28.84 7.90
CA LEU A 28 -36.77 -29.25 6.49
C LEU A 28 -35.37 -29.71 6.08
N ALA A 29 -34.32 -29.29 6.78
CA ALA A 29 -32.94 -29.72 6.51
C ALA A 29 -32.69 -31.20 6.87
N GLY A 30 -33.52 -31.80 7.74
CA GLY A 30 -33.45 -33.23 8.08
C GLY A 30 -32.25 -33.67 8.92
N GLY A 31 -31.42 -32.72 9.39
CA GLY A 31 -30.26 -32.94 10.26
C GLY A 31 -30.56 -32.65 11.74
N SER A 32 -29.54 -32.79 12.60
CA SER A 32 -29.71 -32.42 14.01
C SER A 32 -29.80 -30.89 14.17
N VAL A 33 -30.43 -30.42 15.25
CA VAL A 33 -30.45 -28.99 15.61
C VAL A 33 -29.02 -28.44 15.71
N GLN A 34 -28.09 -29.26 16.21
CA GLN A 34 -26.68 -28.91 16.33
C GLN A 34 -26.04 -28.66 14.95
N ASP A 35 -26.37 -29.46 13.93
CA ASP A 35 -25.87 -29.27 12.57
C ASP A 35 -26.42 -27.97 11.94
N HIS A 36 -27.69 -27.67 12.22
CA HIS A 36 -28.32 -26.45 11.74
C HIS A 36 -27.73 -25.18 12.39
N VAL A 37 -27.47 -25.23 13.70
CA VAL A 37 -26.87 -24.11 14.44
C VAL A 37 -25.41 -23.89 14.04
N ASN A 38 -24.67 -24.97 13.78
CA ASN A 38 -23.26 -24.91 13.37
C ASN A 38 -23.06 -24.68 11.87
N GLN A 39 -24.15 -24.52 11.11
CA GLN A 39 -24.04 -24.29 9.68
C GLN A 39 -23.27 -22.98 9.43
N PRO A 40 -22.12 -23.02 8.73
CA PRO A 40 -21.40 -21.82 8.38
C PRO A 40 -22.35 -20.90 7.62
N ARG A 41 -22.49 -19.66 8.09
CA ARG A 41 -23.21 -18.64 7.32
C ARG A 41 -22.53 -18.57 5.95
N PRO A 42 -23.28 -18.54 4.84
CA PRO A 42 -22.69 -18.29 3.53
C PRO A 42 -22.12 -16.87 3.52
N GLY A 43 -20.88 -16.73 3.97
CA GLY A 43 -20.04 -15.60 3.65
C GLY A 43 -19.56 -15.78 2.22
N THR A 44 -19.47 -14.69 1.48
CA THR A 44 -18.93 -14.71 0.12
C THR A 44 -17.48 -15.19 0.19
N THR A 45 -17.22 -16.42 -0.26
CA THR A 45 -15.85 -16.92 -0.42
C THR A 45 -15.25 -16.24 -1.65
N TYR A 46 -14.38 -15.27 -1.44
CA TYR A 46 -13.59 -14.69 -2.53
C TYR A 46 -12.37 -15.57 -2.77
N ASN A 47 -12.39 -16.33 -3.87
CA ASN A 47 -11.21 -17.08 -4.31
C ASN A 47 -10.37 -16.17 -5.21
N ASN A 48 -9.49 -15.38 -4.61
CA ASN A 48 -8.59 -14.49 -5.34
C ASN A 48 -7.32 -15.25 -5.73
N TYR A 49 -7.19 -15.59 -7.02
CA TYR A 49 -5.95 -16.13 -7.58
C TYR A 49 -5.08 -14.96 -8.06
N MET A 50 -4.03 -14.66 -7.28
CA MET A 50 -3.07 -13.61 -7.61
C MET A 50 -1.65 -14.19 -7.58
N PRO A 51 -1.18 -14.81 -8.68
CA PRO A 51 0.17 -15.30 -8.75
C PRO A 51 1.12 -14.10 -8.67
N ASN A 52 2.01 -14.11 -7.67
CA ASN A 52 2.94 -13.03 -7.29
C ASN A 52 2.38 -11.90 -6.41
N ALA A 53 1.21 -12.05 -5.79
CA ALA A 53 0.78 -11.08 -4.79
C ALA A 53 1.67 -11.13 -3.54
N LYS A 54 2.32 -10.01 -3.23
CA LYS A 54 3.00 -9.78 -1.96
C LYS A 54 2.38 -8.57 -1.27
N GLY A 55 2.24 -8.65 0.05
CA GLY A 55 1.50 -7.63 0.79
C GLY A 55 -0.03 -7.77 0.70
N LEU A 56 -0.54 -8.94 0.32
CA LEU A 56 -1.98 -9.13 0.20
C LEU A 56 -2.65 -9.16 1.58
N ILE A 57 -3.58 -8.23 1.83
CA ILE A 57 -4.51 -8.30 2.96
C ILE A 57 -5.85 -8.76 2.42
N ILE A 58 -6.31 -9.93 2.88
CA ILE A 58 -7.63 -10.46 2.58
C ILE A 58 -8.46 -10.40 3.86
N GLY A 59 -9.38 -9.44 3.92
CA GLY A 59 -10.33 -9.27 5.04
C GLY A 59 -10.88 -7.84 5.12
N GLU A 60 -12.00 -7.66 5.83
CA GLU A 60 -12.48 -6.33 6.24
C GLU A 60 -11.61 -5.83 7.40
N GLN A 61 -10.54 -5.07 7.10
CA GLN A 61 -9.76 -4.39 8.12
C GLN A 61 -9.82 -2.87 7.91
N GLN A 62 -10.10 -2.12 8.97
CA GLN A 62 -10.03 -0.66 8.98
C GLN A 62 -8.69 -0.24 9.61
N HIS A 63 -7.97 0.67 8.94
CA HIS A 63 -6.65 1.24 9.30
C HIS A 63 -5.46 0.29 9.14
N PHE A 64 -4.98 0.12 7.91
CA PHE A 64 -3.71 -0.56 7.63
C PHE A 64 -2.83 0.28 6.70
N THR A 65 -1.54 0.39 7.03
CA THR A 65 -0.52 1.03 6.18
C THR A 65 0.51 -0.02 5.80
N GLN A 66 0.69 -0.23 4.50
CA GLN A 66 1.65 -1.18 3.98
C GLN A 66 2.80 -0.45 3.29
N ASN A 67 3.98 -0.52 3.89
CA ASN A 67 5.20 -0.02 3.28
C ASN A 67 5.80 -1.15 2.43
N ASN A 68 5.35 -1.27 1.18
CA ASN A 68 5.92 -2.22 0.25
C ASN A 68 7.05 -1.54 -0.52
N THR A 69 8.27 -2.07 -0.42
CA THR A 69 9.46 -1.60 -1.16
C THR A 69 9.80 -2.52 -2.33
N ASP A 70 9.03 -3.60 -2.54
CA ASP A 70 9.29 -4.59 -3.59
C ASP A 70 8.93 -4.02 -4.98
N GLY A 71 9.92 -3.95 -5.88
CA GLY A 71 9.79 -3.40 -7.24
C GLY A 71 10.52 -2.06 -7.47
N LEU A 72 11.00 -1.41 -6.41
CA LEU A 72 11.84 -0.23 -6.54
C LEU A 72 13.27 -0.65 -6.93
N ASP A 73 13.77 -0.15 -8.06
CA ASP A 73 15.20 -0.19 -8.37
C ASP A 73 15.88 1.09 -7.84
N PRO A 74 16.55 1.06 -6.67
CA PRO A 74 17.21 2.24 -6.10
C PRO A 74 18.42 2.69 -6.92
N THR A 75 18.88 1.86 -7.88
CA THR A 75 20.06 2.15 -8.70
C THR A 75 19.92 3.47 -9.46
N LEU A 76 18.72 3.80 -9.94
CA LEU A 76 18.48 5.06 -10.65
C LEU A 76 18.65 6.29 -9.74
N PHE A 77 18.26 6.17 -8.47
CA PHE A 77 18.43 7.24 -7.48
C PHE A 77 19.89 7.41 -7.08
N VAL A 78 20.62 6.31 -6.93
CA VAL A 78 22.09 6.33 -6.69
C VAL A 78 22.82 6.99 -7.86
N GLN A 79 22.45 6.67 -9.09
CA GLN A 79 23.03 7.27 -10.29
C GLN A 79 22.74 8.76 -10.40
N LEU A 80 21.50 9.18 -10.10
CA LEU A 80 21.14 10.60 -10.05
C LEU A 80 22.00 11.35 -9.04
N ALA A 81 22.07 10.87 -7.79
CA ALA A 81 22.86 11.50 -6.75
C ALA A 81 24.35 11.61 -7.14
N GLY A 82 24.93 10.53 -7.67
CA GLY A 82 26.32 10.52 -8.14
C GLY A 82 26.57 11.48 -9.30
N TYR A 83 25.63 11.57 -10.24
CA TYR A 83 25.70 12.52 -11.35
C TYR A 83 25.68 13.96 -10.85
N ILE A 84 24.76 14.31 -9.96
CA ILE A 84 24.66 15.66 -9.39
C ILE A 84 25.93 16.06 -8.62
N GLY A 85 26.50 15.15 -7.83
CA GLY A 85 27.78 15.41 -7.16
C GLY A 85 28.96 15.64 -8.11
N GLN A 86 28.93 15.05 -9.31
CA GLN A 86 29.97 15.28 -10.33
C GLN A 86 29.78 16.59 -11.10
N VAL A 87 28.53 16.95 -11.41
CA VAL A 87 28.24 18.12 -12.25
C VAL A 87 27.97 19.40 -11.49
N SER A 88 27.72 19.35 -10.17
CA SER A 88 27.41 20.53 -9.36
C SER A 88 28.35 21.74 -9.56
N PRO A 89 29.69 21.59 -9.75
CA PRO A 89 30.58 22.74 -9.92
C PRO A 89 30.43 23.43 -11.28
N ILE A 90 29.87 22.73 -12.27
CA ILE A 90 29.71 23.22 -13.65
C ILE A 90 28.27 23.67 -13.95
N LEU A 91 27.35 23.59 -12.98
CA LEU A 91 25.95 24.00 -13.16
C LEU A 91 25.75 25.51 -13.21
N GLY A 92 26.76 26.31 -12.82
CA GLY A 92 26.69 27.77 -12.82
C GLY A 92 25.73 28.35 -11.77
N MET A 93 25.41 27.56 -10.74
CA MET A 93 24.53 27.94 -9.64
C MET A 93 25.28 28.79 -8.60
N PRO A 94 24.58 29.66 -7.85
CA PRO A 94 25.14 30.31 -6.65
C PRO A 94 25.68 29.28 -5.66
N ASP A 95 26.74 29.62 -4.91
CA ASP A 95 27.36 28.69 -3.96
C ASP A 95 26.39 28.16 -2.90
N GLU A 96 25.47 29.00 -2.42
CA GLU A 96 24.44 28.59 -1.46
C GLU A 96 23.50 27.52 -2.05
N ASP A 97 22.99 27.76 -3.26
CA ASP A 97 22.12 26.81 -3.95
C ASP A 97 22.85 25.52 -4.35
N ARG A 98 24.13 25.64 -4.73
CA ARG A 98 25.00 24.50 -5.05
C ARG A 98 25.23 23.63 -3.83
N VAL A 99 25.56 24.22 -2.68
CA VAL A 99 25.75 23.48 -1.42
C VAL A 99 24.47 22.77 -1.00
N GLU A 100 23.31 23.42 -1.11
CA GLU A 100 22.03 22.79 -0.82
C GLU A 100 21.70 21.67 -1.82
N LEU A 101 22.00 21.85 -3.11
CA LEU A 101 21.83 20.80 -4.12
C LEU A 101 22.70 19.57 -3.81
N GLU A 102 23.97 19.79 -3.49
CA GLU A 102 24.91 18.73 -3.10
C GLU A 102 24.44 18.01 -1.82
N ARG A 103 23.92 18.76 -0.84
CA ARG A 103 23.36 18.20 0.39
C ARG A 103 22.18 17.28 0.11
N VAL A 104 21.22 17.73 -0.70
CA VAL A 104 20.06 16.90 -1.08
C VAL A 104 20.49 15.69 -1.91
N ALA A 105 21.50 15.82 -2.76
CA ALA A 105 22.04 14.70 -3.53
C ALA A 105 22.67 13.65 -2.62
N GLN A 106 23.39 14.08 -1.59
CA GLN A 106 23.94 13.19 -0.57
C GLN A 106 22.83 12.50 0.23
N ASP A 107 21.83 13.25 0.70
CA ASP A 107 20.66 12.69 1.42
C ASP A 107 19.93 11.65 0.55
N LEU A 108 19.80 11.88 -0.76
CA LEU A 108 19.25 10.90 -1.71
C LEU A 108 20.11 9.65 -1.82
N HIS A 109 21.43 9.80 -1.92
CA HIS A 109 22.36 8.67 -2.02
C HIS A 109 22.30 7.79 -0.78
N GLU A 110 22.27 8.39 0.41
CA GLU A 110 22.18 7.67 1.69
C GLU A 110 20.86 6.91 1.80
N GLU A 111 19.73 7.54 1.45
CA GLU A 111 18.43 6.87 1.44
C GLU A 111 18.40 5.70 0.44
N ALA A 112 18.93 5.89 -0.77
CA ALA A 112 18.93 4.88 -1.82
C ALA A 112 19.88 3.71 -1.56
N THR A 113 20.91 3.91 -0.73
CA THR A 113 21.86 2.86 -0.33
C THR A 113 21.55 2.25 1.04
N SER A 114 20.50 2.71 1.70
CA SER A 114 20.06 2.16 2.98
C SER A 114 19.54 0.73 2.85
N ASP A 115 19.54 -0.02 3.97
CA ASP A 115 19.01 -1.39 4.01
C ASP A 115 17.51 -1.47 3.66
N HIS A 116 16.78 -0.36 3.87
CA HIS A 116 15.34 -0.25 3.66
C HIS A 116 14.99 1.10 3.01
N PRO A 117 15.21 1.28 1.70
CA PRO A 117 14.94 2.54 1.03
C PRO A 117 13.45 2.88 1.10
N GLU A 118 13.09 4.05 1.63
CA GLU A 118 11.71 4.51 1.70
C GLU A 118 11.30 5.20 0.39
N PRO A 119 10.34 4.67 -0.39
CA PRO A 119 9.95 5.23 -1.69
C PRO A 119 9.46 6.69 -1.59
N GLY A 120 8.80 7.04 -0.48
CA GLY A 120 8.34 8.40 -0.21
C GLY A 120 9.49 9.40 -0.06
N ARG A 121 10.57 9.01 0.63
CA ARG A 121 11.76 9.85 0.81
C ARG A 121 12.55 9.98 -0.47
N LEU A 122 12.74 8.87 -1.19
CA LEU A 122 13.39 8.88 -2.51
C LEU A 122 12.66 9.82 -3.48
N ARG A 123 11.32 9.75 -3.51
CA ARG A 123 10.49 10.67 -4.30
C ARG A 123 10.71 12.12 -3.88
N GLN A 124 10.71 12.39 -2.59
CA GLN A 124 10.88 13.74 -2.05
C GLN A 124 12.23 14.33 -2.46
N PHE A 125 13.33 13.62 -2.22
CA PHE A 125 14.67 14.09 -2.55
C PHE A 125 14.88 14.24 -4.07
N ALA A 126 14.44 13.26 -4.87
CA ALA A 126 14.53 13.37 -6.33
C ALA A 126 13.71 14.55 -6.89
N THR A 127 12.55 14.83 -6.30
CA THR A 127 11.74 16.01 -6.67
C THR A 127 12.46 17.30 -6.31
N GLN A 128 13.02 17.40 -5.10
CA GLN A 128 13.78 18.58 -4.68
C GLN A 128 15.01 18.83 -5.57
N LEU A 129 15.74 17.79 -5.95
CA LEU A 129 16.85 17.91 -6.90
C LEU A 129 16.37 18.44 -8.25
N LYS A 130 15.29 17.87 -8.78
CA LYS A 130 14.71 18.31 -10.05
C LYS A 130 14.31 19.78 -10.02
N ASP A 131 13.62 20.21 -8.96
CA ASP A 131 13.14 21.59 -8.81
C ASP A 131 14.31 22.57 -8.70
N LYS A 132 15.35 22.25 -7.92
CA LYS A 132 16.58 23.06 -7.84
C LYS A 132 17.32 23.17 -9.17
N LEU A 133 17.38 22.09 -9.95
CA LEU A 133 17.97 22.11 -11.28
C LEU A 133 17.17 22.95 -12.27
N LEU A 134 15.84 22.91 -12.19
CA LEU A 134 14.94 23.72 -13.01
C LEU A 134 15.05 25.22 -12.69
N GLU A 135 15.21 25.57 -11.42
CA GLU A 135 15.30 26.96 -10.96
C GLU A 135 16.69 27.57 -11.19
N GLY A 136 17.75 26.79 -10.94
CA GLY A 136 19.10 27.35 -10.80
C GLY A 136 20.05 27.09 -11.97
N ALA A 137 19.78 26.13 -12.85
CA ALA A 137 20.79 25.67 -13.80
C ALA A 137 20.30 25.66 -15.27
N THR A 138 21.01 26.39 -16.13
CA THR A 138 20.69 26.53 -17.57
C THR A 138 21.59 25.70 -18.48
N THR A 139 22.42 24.84 -17.89
CA THR A 139 23.45 24.07 -18.61
C THR A 139 22.88 22.76 -19.17
N MET A 140 23.54 22.20 -20.19
CA MET A 140 23.20 20.86 -20.67
C MET A 140 23.30 19.79 -19.58
N ALA A 141 24.22 19.98 -18.62
CA ALA A 141 24.36 19.09 -17.48
C ALA A 141 23.13 19.12 -16.56
N ALA A 142 22.51 20.30 -16.39
CA ALA A 142 21.25 20.44 -15.67
C ALA A 142 20.11 19.69 -16.36
N THR A 143 19.97 19.85 -17.67
CA THR A 143 18.94 19.17 -18.47
C THR A 143 19.05 17.65 -18.33
N GLN A 144 20.26 17.10 -18.40
CA GLN A 144 20.47 15.67 -18.20
C GLN A 144 20.14 15.23 -16.76
N GLY A 145 20.49 16.03 -15.74
CA GLY A 145 20.13 15.75 -14.35
C GLY A 145 18.61 15.74 -14.12
N ILE A 146 17.89 16.67 -14.75
CA ILE A 146 16.41 16.72 -14.74
C ILE A 146 15.82 15.46 -15.38
N GLN A 147 16.33 15.05 -16.55
CA GLN A 147 15.87 13.83 -17.22
C GLN A 147 16.12 12.57 -16.37
N MET A 148 17.28 12.49 -15.71
CA MET A 148 17.57 11.37 -14.80
C MET A 148 16.63 11.37 -13.59
N ALA A 149 16.30 12.54 -13.03
CA ALA A 149 15.33 12.66 -11.96
C ALA A 149 13.92 12.21 -12.40
N GLU A 150 13.49 12.58 -13.60
CA GLU A 150 12.21 12.14 -14.16
C GLU A 150 12.16 10.62 -14.38
N GLN A 151 13.26 10.02 -14.87
CA GLN A 151 13.37 8.57 -15.03
C GLN A 151 13.30 7.84 -13.69
N ALA A 152 14.02 8.32 -12.68
CA ALA A 152 13.98 7.75 -11.33
C ALA A 152 12.57 7.86 -10.72
N LEU A 153 11.91 9.02 -10.90
CA LEU A 153 10.55 9.24 -10.43
C LEU A 153 9.50 8.39 -11.16
N ALA A 154 9.68 8.13 -12.45
CA ALA A 154 8.79 7.25 -13.22
C ALA A 154 8.87 5.79 -12.73
N GLY A 155 10.05 5.35 -12.27
CA GLY A 155 10.26 4.03 -11.68
C GLY A 155 9.52 3.80 -10.36
N LEU A 156 9.01 4.85 -9.70
CA LEU A 156 8.19 4.74 -8.48
C LEU A 156 6.70 4.48 -8.75
N ILE A 157 6.25 4.60 -9.99
CA ILE A 157 4.81 4.59 -10.35
C ILE A 157 4.36 3.21 -10.89
N GLN A 158 5.30 2.30 -11.18
CA GLN A 158 5.04 0.93 -11.65
C GLN A 158 4.95 -0.07 -10.51
#